data_AF-A0A0A3Z8A8-F1
#
_entry.id   AF-A0A0A3Z8A8-F1
#
_cell.length_a   1.000
_cell.length_b   1.000
_cell.length_c   1.000
_cell.angle_alpha   90.00
_cell.angle_beta   90.00
_cell.angle_gamma   90.00
#
_symmetry.space_group_name_H-M   'P 1'
#
loop_
_entity.id
_entity.type
_entity.pdbx_description
1 polymer ?
#
loop_
_entity_poly.entity_id
_entity_poly.type
_entity_poly.pdbx_seq_one_letter_code
_entity_poly.pdbx_strand_id
1 'polypeptide(L)' 'MNILLDSVCPCCERTAVLELKAEAAAHDPQQIDIIVQCHFCGAVLNQFVAIDEMEMCGG' A
#
# COMPACT_ATOMS: atom_id res chain seq x y z
N MET A 1 7.74 -9.45 3.15
CA MET A 1 8.85 -8.72 2.50
C MET A 1 8.46 -7.26 2.60
N ASN A 2 9.31 -6.42 3.22
CA ASN A 2 8.96 -5.03 3.47
C ASN A 2 9.57 -4.20 2.33
N ILE A 3 8.72 -3.57 1.52
CA ILE A 3 9.17 -2.71 0.43
C ILE A 3 9.25 -1.30 0.97
N LEU A 4 10.38 -0.64 0.75
CA LEU A 4 10.56 0.76 1.12
C LEU A 4 10.33 1.62 -0.12
N LEU A 5 9.38 2.53 -0.05
CA LEU A 5 9.08 3.48 -1.11
C LEU A 5 9.82 4.78 -0.84
N ASP A 6 10.49 5.30 -1.87
CA ASP A 6 11.04 6.65 -1.87
C ASP A 6 9.94 7.62 -2.33
N SER A 7 9.16 8.12 -1.37
CA SER A 7 7.98 8.94 -1.63
C SER A 7 7.69 9.89 -0.46
N VAL A 8 6.90 10.92 -0.72
CA VAL A 8 6.53 11.93 0.28
C VAL A 8 5.32 11.45 1.08
N CYS A 9 5.39 11.53 2.40
CA CYS A 9 4.25 11.27 3.25
C CYS A 9 3.23 12.42 3.12
N PRO A 10 1.97 12.18 2.73
CA PRO A 10 0.96 13.23 2.58
C PRO A 10 0.56 13.88 3.92
N CYS A 11 0.85 13.24 5.06
CA CYS A 11 0.48 13.76 6.38
C CYS A 11 1.53 14.68 7.01
N CYS A 12 2.82 14.48 6.72
CA CYS A 12 3.90 15.27 7.32
C CYS A 12 4.82 15.95 6.31
N GLU A 13 4.55 15.75 5.01
CA GLU A 13 5.22 16.36 3.86
C GLU A 13 6.73 16.06 3.77
N ARG A 14 7.23 15.16 4.63
CA ARG A 14 8.61 14.69 4.56
C ARG A 14 8.70 13.54 3.58
N THR A 15 9.75 13.57 2.77
CA THR A 15 10.26 12.35 2.13
C THR A 15 10.66 11.41 3.25
N ALA A 16 9.85 10.38 3.44
CA ALA A 16 10.08 9.37 4.46
C ALA A 16 10.27 8.05 3.75
N VAL A 17 11.10 7.19 4.33
CA VAL A 17 11.06 5.77 4.03
C VAL A 17 9.63 5.32 4.38
N LEU A 18 8.80 5.14 3.36
CA LEU A 18 7.44 4.63 3.52
C LEU A 18 7.51 3.11 3.39
N GLU A 19 7.12 2.39 4.42
CA GLU A 19 7.07 0.93 4.38
C GLU A 19 5.74 0.46 3.81
N LEU A 20 5.81 -0.23 2.68
CA LEU A 20 4.67 -0.86 2.00
C LEU A 20 4.55 -2.32 2.45
N LYS A 21 3.31 -2.68 2.80
CA LYS A 21 2.84 -4.05 3.02
C LYS A 21 1.62 -4.28 2.15
N ALA A 22 1.54 -5.46 1.54
CA ALA A 22 0.40 -5.91 0.77
C ALA A 22 0.00 -7.28 1.28
N GLU A 23 -1.26 -7.43 1.66
CA GLU A 23 -1.81 -8.65 2.27
C GLU A 23 -3.13 -9.03 1.58
N ALA A 24 -3.44 -10.32 1.55
CA ALA A 24 -4.75 -10.76 1.07
C ALA A 24 -5.84 -10.28 2.05
N ALA A 25 -6.92 -9.70 1.53
CA ALA A 25 -8.02 -9.29 2.38
C ALA A 25 -8.70 -10.52 3.00
N ALA A 26 -8.87 -10.52 4.32
CA ALA A 26 -9.39 -11.68 5.05
C ALA A 26 -10.84 -12.06 4.68
N HIS A 27 -11.59 -11.14 4.11
CA HIS A 27 -13.03 -11.25 3.87
C HIS A 27 -13.42 -11.33 2.39
N ASP A 28 -12.49 -11.01 1.47
CA ASP A 28 -12.71 -11.06 0.03
C ASP A 28 -11.43 -11.52 -0.68
N PRO A 29 -11.41 -12.72 -1.27
CA PRO A 29 -10.22 -13.23 -1.96
C PRO A 29 -9.87 -12.44 -3.23
N GLN A 30 -10.78 -11.61 -3.74
CA GLN A 30 -10.55 -10.74 -4.89
C GLN A 30 -9.98 -9.37 -4.49
N GLN A 31 -9.66 -9.14 -3.21
CA GLN A 31 -9.09 -7.87 -2.74
C GLN A 31 -7.72 -8.05 -2.08
N ILE A 32 -6.86 -7.07 -2.31
CA ILE A 32 -5.58 -6.90 -1.63
C ILE A 32 -5.68 -5.67 -0.74
N ASP A 33 -5.29 -5.81 0.52
CA ASP A 33 -5.09 -4.68 1.42
C ASP A 33 -3.67 -4.15 1.26
N ILE A 34 -3.56 -2.91 0.82
CA ILE A 34 -2.30 -2.19 0.71
C ILE A 34 -2.17 -1.25 1.89
N ILE A 35 -1.13 -1.44 2.70
CA ILE A 35 -0.83 -0.63 3.87
C ILE A 35 0.53 0.05 3.66
N VAL A 36 0.56 1.37 3.82
CA VAL A 36 1.77 2.18 3.76
C VAL A 36 1.98 2.90 5.08
N GLN A 37 3.10 2.64 5.74
CA GLN A 37 3.44 3.27 7.02
C GLN A 37 4.59 4.27 6.85
N CYS A 38 4.38 5.50 7.33
CA CYS A 38 5.44 6.49 7.44
C CYS A 38 6.24 6.30 8.72
N HIS A 39 7.52 5.97 8.61
CA HIS A 39 8.40 5.80 9.78
C HIS A 39 8.75 7.12 10.49
N PHE A 40 8.49 8.27 9.88
CA PHE A 40 8.77 9.56 10.51
C PHE A 40 7.66 10.03 11.45
N CYS A 41 6.42 10.10 10.95
CA CYS A 41 5.28 10.58 11.75
C CYS A 41 4.36 9.46 12.27
N GLY A 42 4.60 8.22 11.86
CA GLY A 42 3.78 7.07 12.26
C GLY A 42 2.44 6.96 11.54
N ALA A 43 2.14 7.84 10.57
CA ALA A 43 0.90 7.77 9.81
C ALA A 43 0.80 6.45 9.04
N VAL A 44 -0.39 5.87 9.06
CA VAL A 44 -0.75 4.66 8.31
C VAL A 44 -1.76 5.06 7.24
N LEU A 45 -1.44 4.75 5.99
CA LEU A 45 -2.29 4.94 4.83
C LEU A 45 -2.71 3.55 4.36
N ASN A 46 -3.99 3.32 4.10
CA ASN A 46 -4.45 2.02 3.62
C ASN A 46 -5.47 2.16 2.49
N GLN A 47 -5.49 1.16 1.61
CA GLN A 47 -6.46 1.07 0.53
C GLN A 47 -6.69 -0.40 0.15
N PHE A 48 -7.94 -0.76 -0.08
CA PHE A 48 -8.29 -2.03 -0.72
C PHE A 48 -8.23 -1.87 -2.23
N VAL A 49 -7.55 -2.80 -2.91
CA VAL A 49 -7.46 -2.86 -4.36
C VAL A 49 -8.10 -4.15 -4.83
N ALA A 50 -9.05 -4.04 -5.75
CA ALA A 50 -9.68 -5.19 -6.38
C ALA A 50 -8.75 -5.79 -7.45
N ILE A 51 -8.52 -7.10 -7.40
CA ILE A 51 -7.58 -7.81 -8.27
C ILE A 51 -8.08 -7.83 -9.73
N ASP A 52 -9.39 -7.93 -9.94
CA ASP A 52 -10.00 -7.90 -11.26
C ASP A 52 -9.85 -6.53 -11.94
N GLU A 53 -9.76 -5.44 -11.18
CA GLU A 53 -9.40 -4.12 -11.70
C GLU A 53 -7.91 -3.99 -12.07
N MET A 54 -7.06 -4.92 -11.59
CA MET A 54 -5.63 -5.00 -11.94
C MET A 54 -5.37 -5.87 -13.18
N GLU A 55 -6.41 -6.41 -13.81
CA GLU A 55 -6.31 -7.34 -14.93
C GLU A 55 -5.56 -6.72 -16.13
N MET A 56 -4.43 -7.31 -16.51
CA MET A 56 -3.77 -7.13 -17.81
C MET A 56 -3.81 -8.44 -18.61
N CYS A 57 -4.87 -9.23 -18.48
CA CYS A 57 -5.10 -10.44 -19.26
C CYS A 57 -5.56 -10.06 -20.68
N GLY A 58 -4.65 -9.51 -21.47
CA GLY A 58 -4.86 -9.11 -22.86
C GLY A 58 -3.54 -8.77 -23.53
N GLY A 59 -2.88 -9.80 -24.06
CA GLY A 59 -1.78 -9.69 -25.02
C GLY A 59 -2.17 -10.36 -26.33
#